data_AF-A0A948E200-F1
#
_entry.id   AF-A0A948E200-F1
#
_cell.length_a   1.000
_cell.length_b   1.000
_cell.length_c   1.000
_cell.angle_alpha   90.00
_cell.angle_beta   90.00
_cell.angle_gamma   90.00
#
_symmetry.space_group_name_H-M   'P 1'
#
loop_
_entity.id
_entity.type
_entity.pdbx_description
1 polymer ?
#
loop_
_entity_poly.entity_id
_entity_poly.type
_entity_poly.pdbx_seq_one_letter_code
_entity_poly.pdbx_strand_id
1 'polypeptide(L)'
;MPIDKTLLDKIGEKGKKKLSPLVDRYVAFTGKINERVAEIRAEADAGMDELIKANPVDYGPISAGFSSITARFRALGNKVSQAVEKLEEEWEQLLEDCNLKNKELSRANLLWSQVITDSRDLQDRLEREGNYLEVRKGADWARILYSEMQKEQGLVVNCPQCGAGLPSKIRHAAMNETCGHCGSVNEIYAHPFTGAYFGTGVHNLSLEASLDEYWKMLDGEKKYQWYRHQSESDRQEYIKTVENYWLKYYTAYNSMHVAPSRTVEESVDAKLSHYRTNIWSNANDEKERADIEKILTLVAQGQVAQALDFVRNSPHIDASEAVTAVYEHGNLQGTEYFLAVWFERKNKSPILTISPAGISLNPHPEFEEWKKKKLIDLEYQLASR
;
A
#
# COMPACT_ATOMS: atom_id res chain seq x y z
N MET A 1 -11.81 -9.78 1.82
CA MET A 1 -12.91 -10.45 2.58
C MET A 1 -13.45 -11.60 1.73
N PRO A 2 -13.60 -12.85 2.23
CA PRO A 2 -14.13 -13.93 1.42
C PRO A 2 -15.58 -13.65 1.01
N ILE A 3 -15.93 -13.97 -0.23
CA ILE A 3 -17.29 -13.83 -0.73
C ILE A 3 -18.21 -14.81 0.00
N ASP A 4 -19.14 -14.28 0.81
CA ASP A 4 -20.11 -15.06 1.57
C ASP A 4 -21.29 -15.44 0.67
N LYS A 5 -21.16 -16.59 -0.01
CA LYS A 5 -22.24 -17.14 -0.85
C LYS A 5 -23.52 -17.44 -0.07
N THR A 6 -23.50 -17.54 1.27
CA THR A 6 -24.72 -17.74 2.07
C THR A 6 -25.65 -16.52 2.02
N LEU A 7 -25.16 -15.35 1.59
CA LEU A 7 -25.99 -14.18 1.32
C LEU A 7 -26.98 -14.45 0.17
N LEU A 8 -26.63 -15.30 -0.80
CA LEU A 8 -27.53 -15.69 -1.90
C LEU A 8 -28.74 -16.49 -1.40
N ASP A 9 -28.56 -17.34 -0.38
CA ASP A 9 -29.66 -18.10 0.25
C ASP A 9 -30.65 -17.20 1.00
N LYS A 10 -30.22 -15.98 1.31
CA LYS A 10 -31.01 -14.97 2.00
C LYS A 10 -31.66 -13.99 1.02
N ILE A 11 -31.53 -14.22 -0.29
CA ILE A 11 -32.22 -13.49 -1.36
C ILE A 11 -33.27 -14.46 -1.94
N GLY A 12 -34.46 -13.98 -2.27
CA GLY A 12 -35.52 -14.81 -2.81
C GLY A 12 -35.09 -15.63 -4.03
N GLU A 13 -35.74 -16.77 -4.27
CA GLU A 13 -35.35 -17.79 -5.26
C GLU A 13 -35.03 -17.22 -6.65
N LYS A 14 -35.80 -16.22 -7.11
CA LYS A 14 -35.53 -15.54 -8.39
C LYS A 14 -34.18 -14.83 -8.40
N GLY A 15 -33.88 -14.07 -7.34
CA GLY A 15 -32.61 -13.37 -7.17
C GLY A 15 -31.45 -14.33 -7.02
N LYS A 16 -31.58 -15.35 -6.17
CA LYS A 16 -30.58 -16.42 -6.03
C LYS A 16 -30.25 -17.08 -7.37
N LYS A 17 -31.27 -17.50 -8.13
CA LYS A 17 -31.11 -18.15 -9.44
C LYS A 17 -30.40 -17.28 -10.47
N LYS A 18 -30.63 -15.96 -10.43
CA LYS A 18 -30.03 -15.00 -11.38
C LYS A 18 -28.63 -14.55 -10.96
N LEU A 19 -28.38 -14.30 -9.67
CA LEU A 19 -27.13 -13.75 -9.17
C LEU A 19 -26.05 -14.81 -8.90
N SER A 20 -26.42 -16.04 -8.52
CA SER A 20 -25.42 -17.11 -8.26
C SER A 20 -24.49 -17.36 -9.45
N PRO A 21 -24.97 -17.47 -10.71
CA PRO A 21 -24.08 -17.66 -11.86
C PRO A 21 -23.05 -16.56 -12.07
N LEU A 22 -23.37 -15.30 -11.72
CA LEU A 22 -22.41 -14.19 -11.78
C LEU A 22 -21.29 -14.39 -10.76
N VAL A 23 -21.65 -14.68 -9.52
CA VAL A 23 -20.69 -14.91 -8.43
C VAL A 23 -19.82 -16.14 -8.72
N ASP A 24 -20.41 -17.22 -9.22
CA ASP A 24 -19.67 -18.43 -9.58
C ASP A 24 -18.70 -18.19 -10.73
N ARG A 25 -19.09 -17.41 -11.74
CA ARG A 25 -18.22 -16.99 -12.85
C ARG A 25 -17.05 -16.14 -12.36
N TYR A 26 -17.29 -15.19 -11.45
CA TYR A 26 -16.22 -14.40 -10.83
C TYR A 26 -15.23 -15.29 -10.07
N VAL A 27 -15.71 -16.18 -9.21
CA VAL A 27 -14.85 -17.10 -8.44
C VAL A 27 -14.04 -18.03 -9.35
N ALA A 28 -14.65 -18.56 -10.42
CA ALA A 28 -13.92 -19.36 -11.40
C ALA A 28 -12.87 -18.55 -12.16
N PHE A 29 -13.17 -17.28 -12.47
CA PHE A 29 -12.23 -16.36 -13.12
C PHE A 29 -11.02 -16.06 -12.22
N THR A 30 -11.23 -15.72 -10.95
CA THR A 30 -10.11 -15.46 -10.02
C THR A 30 -9.26 -16.72 -9.80
N GLY A 31 -9.86 -17.91 -9.80
CA GLY A 31 -9.13 -19.18 -9.83
C GLY A 31 -8.14 -19.27 -11.00
N LYS A 32 -8.61 -18.99 -12.23
CA LYS A 32 -7.74 -18.98 -13.43
C LYS A 32 -6.66 -17.90 -13.40
N ILE A 33 -6.94 -16.74 -12.81
CA ILE A 33 -5.92 -15.69 -12.64
C ILE A 33 -4.81 -16.19 -11.71
N ASN A 34 -5.16 -16.84 -10.59
CA ASN A 34 -4.18 -17.41 -9.67
C ASN A 34 -3.33 -18.52 -10.31
N GLU A 35 -3.94 -19.39 -11.12
CA GLU A 35 -3.19 -20.38 -11.92
C GLU A 35 -2.19 -19.70 -12.86
N ARG A 36 -2.63 -18.66 -13.58
CA ARG A 36 -1.76 -17.92 -14.50
C ARG A 36 -0.63 -17.17 -13.79
N VAL A 37 -0.84 -16.69 -12.56
CA VAL A 37 0.21 -16.09 -11.72
C VAL A 37 1.33 -17.09 -11.45
N ALA A 38 0.99 -18.34 -11.12
CA ALA A 38 1.98 -19.39 -10.87
C ALA A 38 2.80 -19.71 -12.14
N GLU A 39 2.15 -19.76 -13.30
CA GLU A 39 2.83 -19.95 -14.58
C GLU A 39 3.78 -18.78 -14.91
N ILE A 40 3.31 -17.54 -14.77
CA ILE A 40 4.14 -16.34 -15.00
C ILE A 40 5.38 -16.37 -14.10
N ARG A 41 5.21 -16.70 -12.82
CA ARG A 41 6.32 -16.82 -11.87
C ARG A 41 7.35 -17.84 -12.34
N ALA A 42 6.93 -19.05 -12.70
CA ALA A 42 7.85 -20.10 -13.15
C ALA A 42 8.59 -19.71 -14.43
N GLU A 43 7.88 -19.15 -15.41
CA GLU A 43 8.48 -18.69 -16.67
C GLU A 43 9.45 -17.52 -16.46
N ALA A 44 9.07 -16.54 -15.62
CA ALA A 44 9.90 -15.38 -15.30
C ALA A 44 11.16 -15.77 -14.53
N ASP A 45 11.03 -16.69 -13.57
CA ASP A 45 12.15 -17.18 -12.75
C ASP A 45 13.24 -17.79 -13.63
N ALA A 46 12.86 -18.76 -14.47
CA ALA A 46 13.78 -19.42 -15.39
C ALA A 46 14.34 -18.47 -16.46
N GLY A 47 13.49 -17.62 -17.05
CA GLY A 47 13.90 -16.69 -18.10
C GLY A 47 14.88 -15.63 -17.60
N MET A 48 14.67 -15.09 -16.39
CA MET A 48 15.59 -14.13 -15.79
C MET A 48 16.93 -14.77 -15.44
N ASP A 49 16.95 -16.00 -14.93
CA ASP A 49 18.21 -16.70 -14.63
C ASP A 49 19.07 -16.90 -15.88
N GLU A 50 18.44 -17.27 -16.99
CA GLU A 50 19.13 -17.40 -18.28
C GLU A 50 19.65 -16.03 -18.77
N LEU A 51 18.82 -14.99 -18.71
CA LEU A 51 19.20 -13.63 -19.14
C LEU A 51 20.37 -13.07 -18.32
N ILE A 52 20.30 -13.21 -16.99
CA ILE A 52 21.34 -12.76 -16.05
C ILE A 52 22.64 -13.49 -16.32
N LYS A 53 22.60 -14.80 -16.53
CA LYS A 53 23.78 -15.60 -16.83
C LYS A 53 24.42 -15.24 -18.17
N ALA A 54 23.60 -14.99 -19.19
CA ALA A 54 24.08 -14.67 -20.53
C ALA A 54 24.63 -13.23 -20.65
N ASN A 55 24.04 -12.28 -19.91
CA ASN A 55 24.31 -10.84 -20.09
C ASN A 55 24.53 -10.10 -18.75
N PRO A 56 25.45 -10.54 -17.88
CA PRO A 56 25.51 -10.06 -16.51
C PRO A 56 25.92 -8.59 -16.35
N VAL A 57 26.50 -7.95 -17.38
CA VAL A 57 26.88 -6.52 -17.35
C VAL A 57 26.10 -5.65 -18.33
N ASP A 58 25.22 -6.24 -19.14
CA ASP A 58 24.39 -5.49 -20.08
C ASP A 58 23.04 -5.18 -19.44
N TYR A 59 22.84 -3.90 -19.12
CA TYR A 59 21.59 -3.43 -18.52
C TYR A 59 20.38 -3.58 -19.46
N GLY A 60 20.59 -3.54 -20.78
CA GLY A 60 19.49 -3.54 -21.75
C GLY A 60 18.62 -4.79 -21.67
N PRO A 61 19.17 -6.01 -21.87
CA PRO A 61 18.43 -7.25 -21.75
C PRO A 61 17.80 -7.47 -20.37
N ILE A 62 18.50 -7.10 -19.30
CA ILE A 62 18.01 -7.27 -17.92
C ILE A 62 16.81 -6.36 -17.65
N SER A 63 16.90 -5.08 -18.01
CA SER A 63 15.80 -4.12 -17.87
C SER A 63 14.60 -4.49 -18.74
N ALA A 64 14.82 -5.01 -19.95
CA ALA A 64 13.76 -5.55 -20.80
C ALA A 64 13.07 -6.76 -20.15
N GLY A 65 13.83 -7.64 -19.50
CA GLY A 65 13.32 -8.76 -18.71
C GLY A 65 12.39 -8.31 -17.59
N PHE A 66 12.83 -7.38 -16.73
CA PHE A 66 12.00 -6.82 -15.66
C PHE A 66 10.74 -6.13 -16.20
N SER A 67 10.88 -5.32 -17.25
CA SER A 67 9.74 -4.65 -17.90
C SER A 67 8.70 -5.65 -18.42
N SER A 68 9.16 -6.79 -18.95
CA SER A 68 8.29 -7.89 -19.42
C SER A 68 7.51 -8.51 -18.27
N ILE A 69 8.15 -8.78 -17.12
CA ILE A 69 7.48 -9.28 -15.91
C ILE A 69 6.37 -8.32 -15.49
N THR A 70 6.70 -7.05 -15.30
CA THR A 70 5.77 -6.01 -14.87
C THR A 70 4.61 -5.84 -15.85
N ALA A 71 4.88 -5.88 -17.16
CA ALA A 71 3.84 -5.81 -18.18
C ALA A 71 2.85 -6.98 -18.10
N ARG A 72 3.32 -8.21 -17.82
CA ARG A 72 2.47 -9.39 -17.70
C ARG A 72 1.54 -9.33 -16.50
N PHE A 73 2.03 -8.89 -15.33
CA PHE A 73 1.19 -8.73 -14.14
C PHE A 73 0.20 -7.58 -14.32
N ARG A 74 0.62 -6.44 -14.89
CA ARG A 74 -0.30 -5.33 -15.24
C ARG A 74 -1.37 -5.79 -16.22
N ALA A 75 -1.04 -6.62 -17.21
CA ALA A 75 -2.03 -7.17 -18.14
C ALA A 75 -3.05 -8.08 -17.44
N LEU A 76 -2.65 -8.84 -16.40
CA LEU A 76 -3.61 -9.57 -15.57
C LEU A 76 -4.48 -8.63 -14.74
N GLY A 77 -3.91 -7.59 -14.13
CA GLY A 77 -4.67 -6.57 -13.38
C GLY A 77 -5.74 -5.92 -14.25
N ASN A 78 -5.38 -5.52 -15.48
CA ASN A 78 -6.33 -4.96 -16.45
C ASN A 78 -7.46 -5.95 -16.80
N LYS A 79 -7.16 -7.25 -16.91
CA LYS A 79 -8.19 -8.29 -17.14
C LYS A 79 -9.13 -8.41 -15.95
N VAL A 80 -8.65 -8.26 -14.72
CA VAL A 80 -9.49 -8.24 -13.52
C VAL A 80 -10.43 -7.04 -13.58
N SER A 81 -9.92 -5.83 -13.82
CA SER A 81 -10.75 -4.62 -13.94
C SER A 81 -11.83 -4.74 -15.01
N GLN A 82 -11.45 -5.18 -16.22
CA GLN A 82 -12.39 -5.36 -17.34
C GLN A 82 -13.45 -6.44 -17.07
N ALA A 83 -13.08 -7.49 -16.33
CA ALA A 83 -14.03 -8.53 -15.96
C ALA A 83 -15.05 -8.00 -14.93
N VAL A 84 -14.59 -7.24 -13.94
CA VAL A 84 -15.45 -6.64 -12.91
C VAL A 84 -16.39 -5.60 -13.50
N GLU A 85 -15.91 -4.72 -14.37
CA GLU A 85 -16.73 -3.71 -15.08
C GLU A 85 -17.90 -4.37 -15.85
N LYS A 86 -17.62 -5.44 -16.60
CA LYS A 86 -18.67 -6.20 -17.31
C LYS A 86 -19.63 -6.89 -16.35
N LEU A 87 -19.12 -7.44 -15.24
CA LEU A 87 -19.96 -8.06 -14.23
C LEU A 87 -20.84 -7.03 -13.53
N GLU A 88 -20.39 -5.78 -13.38
CA GLU A 88 -21.16 -4.68 -12.79
C GLU A 88 -22.38 -4.34 -13.65
N GLU A 89 -22.18 -4.14 -14.95
CA GLU A 89 -23.26 -3.89 -15.91
C GLU A 89 -24.30 -5.02 -15.89
N GLU A 90 -23.85 -6.28 -15.92
CA GLU A 90 -24.74 -7.45 -15.81
C GLU A 90 -25.43 -7.52 -14.44
N TRP A 91 -24.73 -7.16 -13.37
CA TRP A 91 -25.26 -7.19 -12.01
C TRP A 91 -26.40 -6.19 -11.83
N GLU A 92 -26.20 -4.93 -12.25
CA GLU A 92 -27.21 -3.88 -12.19
C GLU A 92 -28.47 -4.26 -12.96
N GLN A 93 -28.32 -4.75 -14.20
CA GLN A 93 -29.44 -5.23 -15.01
C GLN A 93 -30.20 -6.35 -14.30
N LEU A 94 -29.51 -7.30 -13.67
CA LEU A 94 -30.15 -8.40 -12.95
C LEU A 94 -30.86 -7.93 -11.67
N LEU A 95 -30.36 -6.90 -10.98
CA LEU A 95 -31.04 -6.34 -9.81
C LEU A 95 -32.39 -5.74 -10.20
N GLU A 96 -32.44 -4.97 -11.28
CA GLU A 96 -33.70 -4.41 -11.83
C GLU A 96 -34.68 -5.53 -12.20
N ASP A 97 -34.19 -6.51 -12.95
CA ASP A 97 -34.93 -7.69 -13.39
C ASP A 97 -35.51 -8.52 -12.24
N CYS A 98 -34.79 -8.61 -11.12
CA CYS A 98 -35.19 -9.37 -9.95
C CYS A 98 -36.23 -8.62 -9.11
N ASN A 99 -36.32 -7.29 -9.23
CA ASN A 99 -37.21 -6.43 -8.44
C ASN A 99 -37.03 -6.67 -6.93
N LEU A 100 -35.76 -6.79 -6.49
CA LEU A 100 -35.42 -7.04 -5.09
C LEU A 100 -35.83 -5.84 -4.23
N LYS A 101 -36.37 -6.10 -3.03
CA LYS A 101 -36.82 -5.04 -2.13
C LYS A 101 -36.10 -5.08 -0.80
N ASN A 102 -35.88 -3.89 -0.21
CA ASN A 102 -35.43 -3.71 1.16
C ASN A 102 -34.21 -4.59 1.49
N LYS A 103 -34.37 -5.55 2.40
CA LYS A 103 -33.32 -6.42 2.92
C LYS A 103 -32.66 -7.30 1.86
N GLU A 104 -33.39 -7.71 0.83
CA GLU A 104 -32.82 -8.54 -0.25
C GLU A 104 -31.86 -7.73 -1.12
N LEU A 105 -32.25 -6.51 -1.47
CA LEU A 105 -31.40 -5.57 -2.20
C LEU A 105 -30.15 -5.23 -1.39
N SER A 106 -30.27 -4.94 -0.09
CA SER A 106 -29.11 -4.71 0.78
C SER A 106 -28.14 -5.89 0.83
N ARG A 107 -28.65 -7.13 0.84
CA ARG A 107 -27.83 -8.35 0.83
C ARG A 107 -27.12 -8.56 -0.51
N ALA A 108 -27.81 -8.32 -1.61
CA ALA A 108 -27.21 -8.33 -2.94
C ALA A 108 -26.10 -7.28 -3.04
N ASN A 109 -26.34 -6.05 -2.59
CA ASN A 109 -25.33 -5.00 -2.61
C ASN A 109 -24.11 -5.35 -1.74
N LEU A 110 -24.33 -5.90 -0.54
CA LEU A 110 -23.23 -6.38 0.31
C LEU A 110 -22.39 -7.47 -0.38
N LEU A 111 -23.05 -8.41 -1.05
CA LEU A 111 -22.38 -9.46 -1.82
C LEU A 111 -21.57 -8.88 -3.00
N TRP A 112 -22.10 -7.86 -3.68
CA TRP A 112 -21.37 -7.16 -4.72
C TRP A 112 -20.16 -6.40 -4.16
N SER A 113 -20.31 -5.69 -3.03
CA SER A 113 -19.18 -5.05 -2.33
C SER A 113 -18.08 -6.07 -2.01
N GLN A 114 -18.44 -7.29 -1.58
CA GLN A 114 -17.45 -8.37 -1.38
C GLN A 114 -16.69 -8.74 -2.66
N VAL A 115 -17.36 -8.79 -3.82
CA VAL A 115 -16.72 -9.03 -5.12
C VAL A 115 -15.75 -7.89 -5.47
N ILE A 116 -16.18 -6.63 -5.29
CA ILE A 116 -15.34 -5.46 -5.53
C ILE A 116 -14.09 -5.48 -4.64
N THR A 117 -14.26 -5.69 -3.33
CA THR A 117 -13.14 -5.79 -2.39
C THR A 117 -12.17 -6.92 -2.76
N ASP A 118 -12.69 -8.12 -3.05
CA ASP A 118 -11.85 -9.27 -3.47
C ASP A 118 -11.09 -8.97 -4.76
N SER A 119 -11.70 -8.24 -5.71
CA SER A 119 -11.05 -7.89 -6.97
C SER A 119 -9.92 -6.87 -6.79
N ARG A 120 -10.09 -5.91 -5.89
CA ARG A 120 -9.05 -4.94 -5.51
C ARG A 120 -7.91 -5.65 -4.78
N ASP A 121 -8.23 -6.51 -3.82
CA ASP A 121 -7.23 -7.33 -3.12
C ASP A 121 -6.45 -8.23 -4.10
N LEU A 122 -7.11 -8.78 -5.13
CA LEU A 122 -6.44 -9.53 -6.20
C LEU A 122 -5.52 -8.64 -7.05
N GLN A 123 -5.93 -7.43 -7.41
CA GLN A 123 -5.08 -6.48 -8.15
C GLN A 123 -3.85 -6.07 -7.35
N ASP A 124 -4.03 -5.69 -6.08
CA ASP A 124 -2.93 -5.37 -5.16
C ASP A 124 -1.96 -6.55 -5.07
N ARG A 125 -2.49 -7.77 -4.96
CA ARG A 125 -1.66 -8.98 -4.96
C ARG A 125 -0.89 -9.13 -6.26
N LEU A 126 -1.51 -8.97 -7.42
CA LEU A 126 -0.81 -9.09 -8.72
C LEU A 126 0.34 -8.09 -8.85
N GLU A 127 0.18 -6.86 -8.35
CA GLU A 127 1.26 -5.88 -8.32
C GLU A 127 2.39 -6.31 -7.36
N ARG A 128 2.05 -6.75 -6.15
CA ARG A 128 3.03 -7.30 -5.18
C ARG A 128 3.81 -8.47 -5.77
N GLU A 129 3.15 -9.32 -6.55
CA GLU A 129 3.77 -10.47 -7.19
C GLU A 129 4.84 -10.09 -8.22
N GLY A 130 4.53 -9.11 -9.08
CA GLY A 130 5.50 -8.58 -10.05
C GLY A 130 6.70 -7.94 -9.36
N ASN A 131 6.43 -7.05 -8.39
CA ASN A 131 7.46 -6.36 -7.62
C ASN A 131 8.35 -7.34 -6.82
N TYR A 132 7.76 -8.37 -6.21
CA TYR A 132 8.51 -9.40 -5.51
C TYR A 132 9.52 -10.10 -6.43
N LEU A 133 9.07 -10.56 -7.61
CA LEU A 133 9.96 -11.22 -8.57
C LEU A 133 11.08 -10.29 -9.06
N GLU A 134 10.76 -9.04 -9.36
CA GLU A 134 11.74 -8.03 -9.80
C GLU A 134 12.82 -7.82 -8.72
N VAL A 135 12.43 -7.62 -7.47
CA VAL A 135 13.37 -7.44 -6.35
C VAL A 135 14.24 -8.68 -6.15
N ARG A 136 13.64 -9.87 -6.14
CA ARG A 136 14.39 -11.13 -5.93
C ARG A 136 15.40 -11.38 -7.05
N LYS A 137 14.99 -11.24 -8.32
CA LYS A 137 15.89 -11.45 -9.47
C LYS A 137 16.90 -10.33 -9.64
N GLY A 138 16.55 -9.09 -9.29
CA GLY A 138 17.50 -7.99 -9.18
C GLY A 138 18.59 -8.29 -8.16
N ALA A 139 18.24 -8.89 -7.01
CA ALA A 139 19.22 -9.28 -6.00
C ALA A 139 20.10 -10.47 -6.46
N ASP A 140 19.53 -11.47 -7.13
CA ASP A 140 20.31 -12.58 -7.71
C ASP A 140 21.33 -12.06 -8.73
N TRP A 141 20.91 -11.15 -9.61
CA TRP A 141 21.81 -10.44 -10.52
C TRP A 141 22.91 -9.68 -9.77
N ALA A 142 22.55 -8.93 -8.74
CA ALA A 142 23.50 -8.16 -7.93
C ALA A 142 24.53 -9.05 -7.22
N ARG A 143 24.16 -10.25 -6.77
CA ARG A 143 25.11 -11.22 -6.20
C ARG A 143 26.11 -11.73 -7.23
N ILE A 144 25.69 -11.94 -8.48
CA ILE A 144 26.60 -12.29 -9.58
C ILE A 144 27.56 -11.13 -9.85
N LEU A 145 27.05 -9.91 -9.96
CA LEU A 145 27.86 -8.71 -10.12
C LEU A 145 28.88 -8.55 -8.99
N TYR A 146 28.47 -8.78 -7.75
CA TYR A 146 29.35 -8.72 -6.58
C TYR A 146 30.49 -9.74 -6.66
N SER A 147 30.17 -10.99 -6.99
CA SER A 147 31.17 -12.06 -7.11
C SER A 147 32.21 -11.77 -8.19
N GLU A 148 31.78 -11.27 -9.35
CA GLU A 148 32.69 -10.91 -10.45
C GLU A 148 33.48 -9.63 -10.12
N MET A 149 32.85 -8.61 -9.51
CA MET A 149 33.55 -7.42 -9.01
C MET A 149 34.68 -7.80 -8.05
N GLN A 150 34.47 -8.75 -7.12
CA GLN A 150 35.52 -9.19 -6.20
C GLN A 150 36.73 -9.76 -6.95
N LYS A 151 36.52 -10.43 -8.09
CA LYS A 151 37.63 -10.90 -8.94
C LYS A 151 38.33 -9.73 -9.64
N GLU A 152 37.59 -8.72 -10.07
CA GLU A 152 38.16 -7.50 -10.69
C GLU A 152 39.01 -6.67 -9.72
N GLN A 153 38.73 -6.69 -8.40
CA GLN A 153 39.49 -5.94 -7.41
C GLN A 153 40.98 -6.32 -7.35
N GLY A 154 41.34 -7.56 -7.72
CA GLY A 154 42.72 -8.04 -7.75
C GLY A 154 43.49 -7.72 -9.04
N LEU A 155 42.84 -7.20 -10.08
CA LEU A 155 43.48 -6.99 -11.38
C LEU A 155 44.40 -5.77 -11.35
N VAL A 156 45.58 -5.86 -11.97
CA VAL A 156 46.47 -4.70 -12.15
C VAL A 156 46.00 -3.89 -13.35
N VAL A 157 45.77 -2.59 -13.14
CA VAL A 157 45.54 -1.65 -14.25
C VAL A 157 46.90 -1.16 -14.72
N ASN A 158 47.22 -1.34 -16.00
CA ASN A 158 48.50 -0.90 -16.56
C ASN A 158 48.35 0.46 -17.24
N CYS A 159 49.42 1.26 -17.19
CA CYS A 159 49.52 2.50 -17.92
C CYS A 159 49.47 2.22 -19.44
N PRO A 160 48.55 2.83 -20.20
CA PRO A 160 48.48 2.64 -21.65
C PRO A 160 49.71 3.17 -22.39
N GLN A 161 50.48 4.08 -21.79
CA GLN A 161 51.67 4.67 -22.43
C GLN A 161 52.94 3.84 -22.24
N CYS A 162 53.18 3.30 -21.03
CA CYS A 162 54.44 2.60 -20.72
C CYS A 162 54.27 1.17 -20.17
N GLY A 163 53.04 0.71 -19.96
CA GLY A 163 52.73 -0.62 -19.43
C GLY A 163 52.97 -0.80 -17.92
N ALA A 164 53.51 0.20 -17.21
CA ALA A 164 53.72 0.11 -15.77
C ALA A 164 52.38 0.04 -15.00
N GLY A 165 52.32 -0.76 -13.93
CA GLY A 165 51.14 -0.88 -13.08
C GLY A 165 50.78 0.46 -12.42
N LEU A 166 49.49 0.81 -12.45
CA LEU A 166 48.93 1.99 -11.82
C LEU A 166 48.43 1.64 -10.40
N PRO A 167 48.65 2.53 -9.42
CA PRO A 167 48.23 2.33 -8.03
C PRO A 167 46.74 2.62 -7.86
N SER A 168 45.86 1.90 -8.57
CA SER A 168 44.42 2.18 -8.51
C SER A 168 43.84 1.86 -7.13
N LYS A 169 43.54 2.90 -6.34
CA LYS A 169 42.98 2.80 -4.98
C LYS A 169 41.45 2.76 -4.94
N ILE A 170 40.78 3.30 -5.96
CA ILE A 170 39.32 3.44 -6.00
C ILE A 170 38.83 2.97 -7.37
N ARG A 171 38.03 1.90 -7.40
CA ARG A 171 37.64 1.21 -8.64
C ARG A 171 36.18 1.37 -9.03
N HIS A 172 35.39 2.15 -8.28
CA HIS A 172 33.95 2.29 -8.51
C HIS A 172 33.55 3.59 -9.24
N ALA A 173 34.50 4.49 -9.48
CA ALA A 173 34.28 5.74 -10.22
C ALA A 173 35.46 6.00 -11.16
N ALA A 174 35.24 6.83 -12.18
CA ALA A 174 36.33 7.29 -13.03
C ALA A 174 37.29 8.18 -12.22
N MET A 175 38.59 7.96 -12.37
CA MET A 175 39.60 8.77 -11.71
C MET A 175 40.83 8.99 -12.56
N ASN A 176 41.48 10.13 -12.37
CA ASN A 176 42.74 10.46 -13.02
C ASN A 176 43.90 9.99 -12.15
N GLU A 177 44.76 9.13 -12.71
CA GLU A 177 45.96 8.63 -12.04
C GLU A 177 47.21 8.95 -12.86
N THR A 178 48.19 9.54 -12.20
CA THR A 178 49.50 9.82 -12.80
C THR A 178 50.38 8.59 -12.70
N CYS A 179 50.88 8.10 -13.84
CA CYS A 179 51.81 6.99 -13.86
C CYS A 179 53.13 7.38 -13.18
N GLY A 180 53.48 6.70 -12.09
CA GLY A 180 54.73 6.92 -11.38
C GLY A 180 55.99 6.59 -12.19
N HIS A 181 55.86 5.87 -13.32
CA HIS A 181 57.00 5.52 -14.17
C HIS A 181 57.28 6.55 -15.28
N CYS A 182 56.27 6.91 -16.08
CA CYS A 182 56.45 7.80 -17.24
C CYS A 182 55.82 9.19 -17.06
N GLY A 183 55.11 9.46 -15.97
CA GLY A 183 54.48 10.75 -15.69
C GLY A 183 53.19 11.05 -16.45
N SER A 184 52.71 10.16 -17.32
CA SER A 184 51.44 10.35 -18.03
C SER A 184 50.26 10.35 -17.06
N VAL A 185 49.30 11.26 -17.23
CA VAL A 185 48.00 11.23 -16.54
C VAL A 185 47.06 10.34 -17.33
N ASN A 186 46.47 9.33 -16.67
CA ASN A 186 45.58 8.37 -17.29
C ASN A 186 44.21 8.43 -16.61
N GLU A 187 43.15 8.46 -17.41
CA GLU A 187 41.79 8.28 -16.91
C GLU A 187 41.52 6.77 -16.79
N ILE A 188 41.27 6.31 -15.56
CA ILE A 188 40.95 4.92 -15.26
C ILE A 188 39.46 4.84 -14.97
N TYR A 189 38.76 4.00 -15.73
CA TYR A 189 37.36 3.67 -15.48
C TYR A 189 37.23 2.44 -14.58
N ALA A 190 36.07 2.35 -13.90
CA ALA A 190 35.67 1.11 -13.24
C ALA A 190 35.59 -0.02 -14.27
N HIS A 191 36.03 -1.22 -13.88
CA HIS A 191 35.78 -2.40 -14.69
C HIS A 191 34.25 -2.67 -14.77
N PRO A 192 33.76 -3.32 -15.84
CA PRO A 192 32.31 -3.42 -16.09
C PRO A 192 31.49 -4.00 -14.95
N PHE A 193 31.96 -5.07 -14.27
CA PHE A 193 31.20 -5.66 -13.16
C PHE A 193 31.23 -4.75 -11.92
N THR A 194 32.37 -4.11 -11.65
CA THR A 194 32.48 -3.12 -10.58
C THR A 194 31.56 -1.93 -10.82
N GLY A 195 31.55 -1.38 -12.04
CA GLY A 195 30.66 -0.30 -12.43
C GLY A 195 29.19 -0.69 -12.31
N ALA A 196 28.81 -1.87 -12.81
CA ALA A 196 27.44 -2.36 -12.70
C ALA A 196 27.02 -2.63 -11.25
N TYR A 197 27.89 -3.22 -10.42
CA TYR A 197 27.59 -3.50 -9.01
C TYR A 197 27.29 -2.22 -8.23
N PHE A 198 28.15 -1.20 -8.34
CA PHE A 198 27.92 0.07 -7.64
C PHE A 198 26.84 0.94 -8.31
N GLY A 199 26.59 0.75 -9.61
CA GLY A 199 25.53 1.46 -10.33
C GLY A 199 24.11 0.96 -10.04
N THR A 200 23.91 -0.36 -9.87
CA THR A 200 22.58 -0.96 -9.64
C THR A 200 22.58 -2.12 -8.65
N GLY A 201 23.67 -2.88 -8.54
CA GLY A 201 23.74 -4.05 -7.65
C GLY A 201 23.46 -3.72 -6.19
N VAL A 202 24.09 -2.66 -5.65
CA VAL A 202 23.86 -2.20 -4.27
C VAL A 202 22.39 -1.82 -4.04
N HIS A 203 21.76 -1.17 -5.00
CA HIS A 203 20.34 -0.82 -4.93
C HIS A 203 19.46 -2.07 -4.83
N ASN A 204 19.66 -3.05 -5.71
CA ASN A 204 18.84 -4.27 -5.73
C ASN A 204 18.99 -5.10 -4.44
N LEU A 205 20.21 -5.23 -3.90
CA LEU A 205 20.42 -5.90 -2.61
C LEU A 205 19.77 -5.12 -1.45
N SER A 206 19.75 -3.79 -1.53
CA SER A 206 19.11 -2.96 -0.51
C SER A 206 17.59 -3.08 -0.55
N LEU A 207 16.99 -3.14 -1.75
CA LEU A 207 15.55 -3.42 -1.94
C LEU A 207 15.16 -4.78 -1.36
N GLU A 208 15.95 -5.82 -1.64
CA GLU A 208 15.68 -7.15 -1.08
C GLU A 208 15.77 -7.15 0.45
N ALA A 209 16.79 -6.48 1.01
CA ALA A 209 16.96 -6.38 2.45
C ALA A 209 15.85 -5.62 3.17
N SER A 210 15.15 -4.71 2.47
CA SER A 210 14.05 -3.90 3.01
C SER A 210 12.66 -4.35 2.56
N LEU A 211 12.55 -5.47 1.83
CA LEU A 211 11.30 -5.90 1.20
C LEU A 211 10.14 -6.09 2.19
N ASP A 212 10.39 -6.67 3.35
CA ASP A 212 9.34 -6.84 4.38
C ASP A 212 8.85 -5.50 4.94
N GLU A 213 9.77 -4.53 5.13
CA GLU A 213 9.39 -3.19 5.58
C GLU A 213 8.70 -2.39 4.48
N TYR A 214 9.04 -2.64 3.20
CA TYR A 214 8.33 -2.07 2.07
C TYR A 214 6.87 -2.52 2.07
N TRP A 215 6.60 -3.81 2.31
CA TRP A 215 5.22 -4.30 2.41
C TRP A 215 4.45 -3.71 3.59
N LYS A 216 5.10 -3.58 4.75
CA LYS A 216 4.50 -2.89 5.91
C LYS A 216 4.21 -1.41 5.62
N MET A 217 5.07 -0.75 4.85
CA MET A 217 4.85 0.63 4.41
C MET A 217 3.62 0.73 3.50
N LEU A 218 3.48 -0.16 2.51
CA LEU A 218 2.30 -0.18 1.64
C LEU A 218 1.01 -0.55 2.40
N ASP A 219 1.08 -1.50 3.34
CA ASP A 219 -0.07 -1.84 4.20
C ASP A 219 -0.44 -0.66 5.13
N GLY A 220 0.56 0.05 5.66
CA GLY A 220 0.39 1.27 6.42
C GLY A 220 -0.25 2.40 5.60
N GLU A 221 0.19 2.57 4.35
CA GLU A 221 -0.40 3.54 3.42
C GLU A 221 -1.86 3.20 3.10
N LYS A 222 -2.14 1.94 2.76
CA LYS A 222 -3.50 1.45 2.51
C LYS A 222 -4.41 1.68 3.71
N LYS A 223 -3.95 1.36 4.92
CA LYS A 223 -4.69 1.62 6.18
C LYS A 223 -4.95 3.11 6.36
N TYR A 224 -3.92 3.95 6.20
CA TYR A 224 -4.04 5.39 6.35
C TYR A 224 -5.02 6.00 5.34
N GLN A 225 -4.94 5.60 4.06
CA GLN A 225 -5.82 6.09 3.00
C GLN A 225 -7.25 5.52 3.09
N TRP A 226 -7.44 4.38 3.76
CA TRP A 226 -8.76 3.80 3.98
C TRP A 226 -9.63 4.65 4.92
N TYR A 227 -9.00 5.28 5.93
CA TYR A 227 -9.67 6.27 6.77
C TYR A 227 -9.99 7.52 5.97
N ARG A 228 -11.26 7.95 6.02
CA ARG A 228 -11.64 9.27 5.48
C ARG A 228 -11.30 10.36 6.47
N HIS A 229 -11.42 10.05 7.76
CA HIS A 229 -11.09 10.98 8.83
C HIS A 229 -9.84 10.46 9.53
N GLN A 230 -8.70 10.65 8.88
CA GLN A 230 -7.41 10.32 9.44
C GLN A 230 -7.17 11.14 10.72
N SER A 231 -6.56 10.52 11.72
CA SER A 231 -6.09 11.20 12.92
C SER A 231 -4.61 11.57 12.79
N GLU A 232 -4.09 12.38 13.73
CA GLU A 232 -2.64 12.61 13.80
C GLU A 232 -1.89 11.33 14.19
N SER A 233 -2.45 10.51 15.09
CA SER A 233 -1.88 9.21 15.42
C SER A 233 -1.81 8.26 14.20
N ASP A 234 -2.83 8.21 13.34
CA ASP A 234 -2.78 7.41 12.10
C ASP A 234 -1.65 7.86 11.18
N ARG A 235 -1.49 9.19 11.03
CA ARG A 235 -0.42 9.77 10.22
C ARG A 235 0.95 9.40 10.77
N GLN A 236 1.14 9.48 12.09
CA GLN A 236 2.39 9.11 12.73
C GLN A 236 2.67 7.61 12.61
N GLU A 237 1.66 6.76 12.73
CA GLU A 237 1.79 5.30 12.51
C GLU A 237 2.28 5.02 11.09
N TYR A 238 1.67 5.65 10.08
CA TYR A 238 2.12 5.52 8.70
C TYR A 238 3.54 6.05 8.49
N ILE A 239 3.86 7.27 8.94
CA ILE A 239 5.22 7.85 8.80
C ILE A 239 6.27 6.94 9.42
N LYS A 240 5.97 6.28 10.54
CA LYS A 240 6.86 5.30 11.17
C LYS A 240 7.12 4.09 10.27
N THR A 241 6.14 3.60 9.53
CA THR A 241 6.35 2.50 8.56
C THR A 241 7.26 2.93 7.42
N VAL A 242 7.09 4.16 6.92
CA VAL A 242 7.95 4.77 5.89
C VAL A 242 9.38 4.92 6.40
N GLU A 243 9.55 5.42 7.62
CA GLU A 243 10.86 5.56 8.27
C GLU A 243 11.57 4.20 8.41
N ASN A 244 10.88 3.17 8.90
CA ASN A 244 11.43 1.83 9.03
C ASN A 244 11.92 1.25 7.70
N TYR A 245 11.14 1.42 6.62
CA TYR A 245 11.52 0.99 5.29
C TYR A 245 12.81 1.67 4.81
N TRP A 246 12.85 3.01 4.83
CA TRP A 246 14.02 3.74 4.37
C TRP A 246 15.24 3.53 5.26
N LEU A 247 15.05 3.40 6.57
CA LEU A 247 16.12 3.07 7.50
C LEU A 247 16.74 1.71 7.16
N LYS A 248 15.91 0.68 6.94
CA LYS A 248 16.38 -0.66 6.55
C LYS A 248 17.10 -0.63 5.20
N TYR A 249 16.53 0.06 4.22
CA TYR A 249 17.09 0.22 2.87
C TYR A 249 18.46 0.91 2.91
N TYR A 250 18.58 2.09 3.54
CA TYR A 250 19.83 2.85 3.56
C TYR A 250 20.89 2.24 4.47
N THR A 251 20.49 1.53 5.52
CA THR A 251 21.43 0.74 6.33
C THR A 251 22.09 -0.34 5.48
N ALA A 252 21.29 -1.09 4.70
CA ALA A 252 21.82 -2.09 3.77
C ALA A 252 22.72 -1.43 2.71
N TYR A 253 22.25 -0.36 2.06
CA TYR A 253 22.99 0.37 1.04
C TYR A 253 24.37 0.83 1.54
N ASN A 254 24.41 1.53 2.68
CA ASN A 254 25.65 2.08 3.23
C ASN A 254 26.61 0.99 3.73
N SER A 255 26.10 -0.19 4.12
CA SER A 255 26.95 -1.33 4.50
C SER A 255 27.69 -1.97 3.31
N MET A 256 27.15 -1.81 2.10
CA MET A 256 27.68 -2.42 0.88
C MET A 256 28.43 -1.42 -0.02
N HIS A 257 28.16 -0.13 0.13
CA HIS A 257 28.81 0.93 -0.64
C HIS A 257 30.11 1.39 0.02
N VAL A 258 31.22 1.47 -0.73
CA VAL A 258 32.56 1.76 -0.17
C VAL A 258 32.77 3.22 0.24
N ALA A 259 31.98 4.13 -0.33
CA ALA A 259 32.04 5.57 -0.04
C ALA A 259 30.65 6.23 -0.21
N PRO A 260 29.67 5.94 0.68
CA PRO A 260 28.34 6.52 0.55
C PRO A 260 28.40 8.04 0.69
N SER A 261 27.63 8.76 -0.12
CA SER A 261 27.63 10.23 -0.17
C SER A 261 26.91 10.91 1.00
N ARG A 262 26.15 10.14 1.80
CA ARG A 262 25.33 10.60 2.92
C ARG A 262 25.32 9.54 4.02
N THR A 263 25.11 9.97 5.26
CA THR A 263 24.81 9.03 6.35
C THR A 263 23.43 8.40 6.14
N VAL A 264 23.13 7.37 6.94
CA VAL A 264 21.81 6.73 6.92
C VAL A 264 20.74 7.76 7.35
N GLU A 265 21.02 8.53 8.40
CA GLU A 265 20.13 9.54 8.97
C GLU A 265 19.82 10.64 7.95
N GLU A 266 20.84 11.20 7.28
CA GLU A 266 20.66 12.22 6.25
C GLU A 266 19.81 11.72 5.07
N SER A 267 19.97 10.45 4.70
CA SER A 267 19.24 9.84 3.59
C SER A 267 17.77 9.58 3.95
N VAL A 268 17.52 9.08 5.17
CA VAL A 268 16.17 8.86 5.70
C VAL A 268 15.43 10.17 5.88
N ASP A 269 16.05 11.19 6.48
CA ASP A 269 15.41 12.50 6.69
C ASP A 269 15.03 13.16 5.36
N ALA A 270 15.91 13.09 4.35
CA ALA A 270 15.62 13.58 3.01
C ALA A 270 14.40 12.88 2.38
N LYS A 271 14.20 11.58 2.61
CA LYS A 271 13.00 10.87 2.16
C LYS A 271 11.77 11.27 2.96
N LEU A 272 11.87 11.33 4.30
CA LEU A 272 10.76 11.69 5.18
C LEU A 272 10.29 13.13 4.98
N SER A 273 11.14 14.05 4.54
CA SER A 273 10.75 15.42 4.22
C SER A 273 9.57 15.47 3.25
N HIS A 274 9.52 14.59 2.25
CA HIS A 274 8.41 14.51 1.29
C HIS A 274 7.08 14.15 1.98
N TYR A 275 7.10 13.16 2.87
CA TYR A 275 5.93 12.67 3.60
C TYR A 275 5.49 13.63 4.71
N ARG A 276 6.43 14.40 5.28
CA ARG A 276 6.15 15.37 6.34
C ARG A 276 5.62 16.71 5.82
N THR A 277 6.03 17.13 4.62
CA THR A 277 5.83 18.53 4.17
C THR A 277 5.01 18.74 2.90
N ASN A 278 4.89 17.73 2.01
CA ASN A 278 4.42 18.00 0.65
C ASN A 278 3.15 17.25 0.22
N ILE A 279 2.91 16.02 0.67
CA ILE A 279 1.77 15.26 0.12
C ILE A 279 0.46 15.56 0.87
N TRP A 280 0.50 15.77 2.20
CA TRP A 280 -0.72 15.77 3.03
C TRP A 280 -0.75 16.82 4.16
N SER A 281 0.10 17.83 4.11
CA SER A 281 0.25 18.82 5.19
C SER A 281 -0.10 20.23 4.72
N ASN A 282 -1.37 20.45 4.39
CA ASN A 282 -1.89 21.81 4.40
C ASN A 282 -2.42 22.15 5.81
N ALA A 283 -2.47 23.44 6.15
CA ALA A 283 -2.82 23.90 7.50
C ALA A 283 -4.27 23.58 7.91
N ASN A 284 -5.17 23.28 6.96
CA ASN A 284 -6.54 22.86 7.27
C ASN A 284 -6.56 21.36 7.59
N ASP A 285 -5.91 20.51 6.79
CA ASP A 285 -5.83 19.07 7.03
C ASP A 285 -5.18 18.78 8.40
N GLU A 286 -4.16 19.56 8.79
CA GLU A 286 -3.53 19.44 10.11
C GLU A 286 -4.50 19.74 11.26
N LYS A 287 -5.37 20.74 11.10
CA LYS A 287 -6.39 21.08 12.11
C LYS A 287 -7.49 20.04 12.17
N GLU A 288 -7.96 19.58 11.02
CA GLU A 288 -8.96 18.51 10.95
C GLU A 288 -8.43 17.23 11.62
N ARG A 289 -7.21 16.79 11.29
CA ARG A 289 -6.57 15.64 11.95
C ARG A 289 -6.41 15.82 13.46
N ALA A 290 -6.04 17.02 13.91
CA ALA A 290 -5.92 17.32 15.34
C ALA A 290 -7.28 17.29 16.06
N ASP A 291 -8.33 17.80 15.42
CA ASP A 291 -9.69 17.75 15.95
C ASP A 291 -10.19 16.30 16.01
N ILE A 292 -9.95 15.49 14.97
CA ILE A 292 -10.25 14.04 14.96
C ILE A 292 -9.51 13.31 16.08
N GLU A 293 -8.19 13.52 16.21
CA GLU A 293 -7.38 12.93 17.26
C GLU A 293 -7.94 13.22 18.66
N LYS A 294 -8.36 14.47 18.89
CA LYS A 294 -8.97 14.86 20.16
C LYS A 294 -10.30 14.17 20.40
N ILE A 295 -11.16 14.06 19.38
CA ILE A 295 -12.44 13.32 19.48
C ILE A 295 -12.18 11.86 19.84
N LEU A 296 -11.29 11.19 19.10
CA LEU A 296 -10.97 9.77 19.30
C LEU A 296 -10.38 9.54 20.70
N THR A 297 -9.47 10.41 21.15
CA THR A 297 -8.86 10.34 22.48
C THR A 297 -9.90 10.46 23.60
N LEU A 298 -10.78 11.47 23.52
CA LEU A 298 -11.83 11.68 24.54
C LEU A 298 -12.80 10.50 24.58
N VAL A 299 -13.18 9.97 23.42
CA VAL A 299 -14.06 8.80 23.31
C VAL A 299 -13.38 7.54 23.88
N ALA A 300 -12.10 7.29 23.57
CA ALA A 300 -11.34 6.16 24.10
C ALA A 300 -11.18 6.21 25.63
N GLN A 301 -11.13 7.41 26.21
CA GLN A 301 -11.08 7.64 27.66
C GLN A 301 -12.45 7.59 28.34
N GLY A 302 -13.53 7.31 27.61
CA GLY A 302 -14.90 7.35 28.13
C GLY A 302 -15.42 8.76 28.42
N GLN A 303 -14.69 9.81 28.03
CA GLN A 303 -15.06 11.22 28.21
C GLN A 303 -15.97 11.72 27.09
N VAL A 304 -16.96 10.93 26.70
CA VAL A 304 -17.80 11.19 25.53
C VAL A 304 -18.54 12.54 25.64
N ALA A 305 -18.87 13.00 26.84
CA ALA A 305 -19.53 14.30 27.04
C ALA A 305 -18.64 15.46 26.58
N GLN A 306 -17.34 15.38 26.86
CA GLN A 306 -16.36 16.37 26.41
C GLN A 306 -16.14 16.27 24.90
N ALA A 307 -16.16 15.06 24.33
CA ALA A 307 -16.08 14.87 22.89
C ALA A 307 -17.28 15.49 22.15
N LEU A 308 -18.49 15.31 22.69
CA LEU A 308 -19.72 15.90 22.15
C LEU A 308 -19.71 17.43 22.25
N ASP A 309 -19.27 17.99 23.37
CA ASP A 309 -19.12 19.43 23.52
C ASP A 309 -18.07 20.00 22.55
N PHE A 310 -16.96 19.29 22.37
CA PHE A 310 -15.94 19.66 21.42
C PHE A 310 -16.48 19.71 19.98
N VAL A 311 -17.19 18.67 19.52
CA VAL A 311 -17.79 18.64 18.16
C VAL A 311 -18.90 19.68 17.98
N ARG A 312 -19.59 20.09 19.06
CA ARG A 312 -20.57 21.19 18.99
C ARG A 312 -19.90 22.53 18.70
N ASN A 313 -18.65 22.70 19.11
CA ASN A 313 -17.90 23.95 19.05
C ASN A 313 -16.76 23.93 17.99
N SER A 314 -16.44 22.79 17.39
CA SER A 314 -15.41 22.69 16.35
C SER A 314 -15.89 23.37 15.07
N PRO A 315 -15.05 24.22 14.44
CA PRO A 315 -15.35 24.83 13.15
C PRO A 315 -14.97 23.92 11.97
N HIS A 316 -14.34 22.78 12.22
CA HIS A 316 -13.72 21.93 11.19
C HIS A 316 -14.41 20.57 11.01
N ILE A 317 -15.14 20.08 12.02
CA ILE A 317 -15.75 18.75 11.98
C ILE A 317 -17.21 18.85 12.40
N ASP A 318 -18.10 18.38 11.52
CA ASP A 318 -19.52 18.29 11.87
C ASP A 318 -19.87 16.97 12.61
N ALA A 319 -21.10 16.89 13.13
CA ALA A 319 -21.53 15.72 13.89
C ALA A 319 -21.59 14.44 13.04
N SER A 320 -21.86 14.53 11.73
CA SER A 320 -21.89 13.38 10.83
C SER A 320 -20.48 12.86 10.54
N GLU A 321 -19.52 13.77 10.39
CA GLU A 321 -18.10 13.45 10.23
C GLU A 321 -17.54 12.80 11.50
N ALA A 322 -17.85 13.35 12.67
CA ALA A 322 -17.47 12.75 13.95
C ALA A 322 -18.04 11.34 14.15
N VAL A 323 -19.32 11.09 13.78
CA VAL A 323 -19.90 9.74 13.79
C VAL A 323 -19.07 8.78 12.93
N THR A 324 -18.73 9.23 11.72
CA THR A 324 -18.02 8.41 10.74
C THR A 324 -16.60 8.11 11.20
N ALA A 325 -15.87 9.13 11.70
CA ALA A 325 -14.53 8.98 12.26
C ALA A 325 -14.49 8.00 13.43
N VAL A 326 -15.39 8.14 14.40
CA VAL A 326 -15.44 7.26 15.57
C VAL A 326 -15.79 5.82 15.20
N TYR A 327 -16.65 5.64 14.19
CA TYR A 327 -17.00 4.33 13.65
C TYR A 327 -15.86 3.68 12.87
N GLU A 328 -15.16 4.45 12.02
CA GLU A 328 -13.97 4.06 11.28
C GLU A 328 -12.88 3.47 12.20
N HIS A 329 -12.76 4.01 13.42
CA HIS A 329 -11.80 3.57 14.44
C HIS A 329 -12.35 2.50 15.40
N GLY A 330 -13.50 1.90 15.08
CA GLY A 330 -14.04 0.74 15.80
C GLY A 330 -14.67 1.04 17.16
N ASN A 331 -14.90 2.31 17.52
CA ASN A 331 -15.48 2.66 18.80
C ASN A 331 -17.02 2.73 18.73
N LEU A 332 -17.67 1.57 18.72
CA LEU A 332 -19.13 1.45 18.55
C LEU A 332 -19.93 2.21 19.61
N GLN A 333 -19.46 2.24 20.86
CA GLN A 333 -20.12 2.95 21.94
C GLN A 333 -20.09 4.47 21.70
N GLY A 334 -18.93 5.01 21.34
CA GLY A 334 -18.79 6.40 20.92
C GLY A 334 -19.70 6.73 19.74
N THR A 335 -19.71 5.87 18.70
CA THR A 335 -20.57 6.02 17.53
C THR A 335 -22.04 6.15 17.93
N GLU A 336 -22.52 5.32 18.86
CA GLU A 336 -23.90 5.36 19.36
C GLU A 336 -24.25 6.71 20.00
N TYR A 337 -23.37 7.26 20.84
CA TYR A 337 -23.61 8.57 21.46
C TYR A 337 -23.59 9.73 20.44
N PHE A 338 -22.68 9.69 19.47
CA PHE A 338 -22.64 10.69 18.40
C PHE A 338 -23.88 10.60 17.50
N LEU A 339 -24.35 9.38 17.20
CA LEU A 339 -25.62 9.14 16.51
C LEU A 339 -26.80 9.72 17.30
N ALA A 340 -26.82 9.55 18.63
CA ALA A 340 -27.87 10.13 19.46
C ALA A 340 -27.90 11.66 19.35
N VAL A 341 -26.77 12.35 19.47
CA VAL A 341 -26.71 13.82 19.30
C VAL A 341 -27.15 14.25 17.90
N TRP A 342 -26.78 13.49 16.87
CA TRP A 342 -27.26 13.77 15.52
C TRP A 342 -28.78 13.60 15.41
N PHE A 343 -29.35 12.56 16.02
CA PHE A 343 -30.78 12.33 16.08
C PHE A 343 -31.52 13.46 16.82
N GLU A 344 -31.03 13.90 17.98
CA GLU A 344 -31.60 15.01 18.76
C GLU A 344 -31.67 16.29 17.92
N ARG A 345 -30.58 16.62 17.21
CA ARG A 345 -30.51 17.81 16.34
C ARG A 345 -31.52 17.74 15.21
N LYS A 346 -31.68 16.58 14.59
CA LYS A 346 -32.57 16.38 13.44
C LYS A 346 -34.05 16.35 13.84
N ASN A 347 -34.37 15.69 14.94
CA ASN A 347 -35.76 15.39 15.35
C ASN A 347 -36.24 16.23 16.54
N LYS A 348 -35.41 17.13 17.08
CA LYS A 348 -35.71 18.00 18.23
C LYS A 348 -36.23 17.22 19.45
N SER A 349 -35.76 15.99 19.62
CA SER A 349 -36.21 15.05 20.65
C SER A 349 -35.04 14.67 21.53
N PRO A 350 -34.95 15.15 22.79
CA PRO A 350 -33.81 14.87 23.66
C PRO A 350 -33.86 13.41 24.14
N ILE A 351 -32.78 12.67 23.85
CA ILE A 351 -32.62 11.25 24.20
C ILE A 351 -31.32 11.00 24.95
N LEU A 352 -30.39 11.96 24.99
CA LEU A 352 -29.10 11.83 25.61
C LEU A 352 -29.05 12.68 26.88
N THR A 353 -28.81 12.04 28.02
CA THR A 353 -28.67 12.71 29.32
C THR A 353 -27.20 12.73 29.70
N ILE A 354 -26.62 13.94 29.81
CA ILE A 354 -25.26 14.16 30.31
C ILE A 354 -25.35 14.58 31.77
N SER A 355 -24.68 13.84 32.66
CA SER A 355 -24.63 14.14 34.09
C SER A 355 -23.23 13.90 34.66
N PRO A 356 -22.92 14.36 35.89
CA PRO A 356 -21.68 13.99 36.58
C PRO A 356 -21.52 12.48 36.78
N ALA A 357 -22.63 11.73 36.78
CA ALA A 357 -22.64 10.27 36.90
C ALA A 357 -22.34 9.55 35.56
N GLY A 358 -22.20 10.30 34.46
CA GLY A 358 -21.93 9.77 33.13
C GLY A 358 -23.00 10.14 32.11
N ILE A 359 -22.94 9.46 30.96
CA ILE A 359 -23.88 9.64 29.85
C ILE A 359 -24.83 8.44 29.82
N SER A 360 -26.11 8.71 29.62
CA SER A 360 -27.12 7.68 29.42
C SER A 360 -28.03 8.05 28.25
N LEU A 361 -28.55 7.02 27.59
CA LEU A 361 -29.55 7.14 26.53
C LEU A 361 -30.91 6.77 27.11
N ASN A 362 -31.86 7.68 27.00
CA ASN A 362 -33.25 7.42 27.30
C ASN A 362 -33.83 6.48 26.22
N PRO A 363 -34.54 5.41 26.60
CA PRO A 363 -35.15 4.51 25.62
C PRO A 363 -36.06 5.27 24.64
N HIS A 364 -35.74 5.19 23.35
CA HIS A 364 -36.49 5.88 22.31
C HIS A 364 -36.63 4.98 21.07
N PRO A 365 -37.82 4.38 20.82
CA PRO A 365 -38.00 3.40 19.75
C PRO A 365 -37.58 3.89 18.36
N GLU A 366 -37.88 5.14 18.03
CA GLU A 366 -37.52 5.73 16.74
C GLU A 366 -35.99 5.92 16.59
N PHE A 367 -35.29 6.17 17.70
CA PHE A 367 -33.84 6.28 17.67
C PHE A 367 -33.21 4.91 17.42
N GLU A 368 -33.71 3.84 18.04
CA GLU A 368 -33.21 2.49 17.83
C GLU A 368 -33.36 2.05 16.37
N GLU A 369 -34.50 2.32 15.74
CA GLU A 369 -34.71 2.05 14.32
C GLU A 369 -33.78 2.89 13.43
N TRP A 370 -33.67 4.20 13.73
CA TRP A 370 -32.81 5.11 12.99
C TRP A 370 -31.32 4.77 13.12
N LYS A 371 -30.85 4.46 14.33
CA LYS A 371 -29.48 4.02 14.65
C LYS A 371 -29.13 2.79 13.85
N LYS A 372 -30.01 1.78 13.86
CA LYS A 372 -29.82 0.55 13.07
C LYS A 372 -29.66 0.84 11.58
N LYS A 373 -30.50 1.72 11.02
CA LYS A 373 -30.36 2.15 9.63
C LYS A 373 -29.03 2.85 9.37
N LYS A 374 -28.62 3.75 10.27
CA LYS A 374 -27.37 4.52 10.11
C LYS A 374 -26.12 3.66 10.23
N LEU A 375 -26.10 2.68 11.13
CA LEU A 375 -24.99 1.73 11.22
C LEU A 375 -24.86 0.90 9.93
N ILE A 376 -25.97 0.48 9.33
CA ILE A 376 -25.95 -0.20 8.01
C ILE A 376 -25.43 0.75 6.93
N ASP A 377 -25.87 2.02 6.92
CA ASP A 377 -25.37 3.02 5.97
C ASP A 377 -23.85 3.20 6.11
N LEU A 378 -23.32 3.27 7.35
CA LEU A 378 -21.90 3.42 7.63
C LEU A 378 -21.09 2.18 7.24
N GLU A 379 -21.59 0.99 7.55
CA GLU A 379 -20.98 -0.29 7.15
C GLU A 379 -20.90 -0.39 5.62
N TYR A 380 -21.97 0.00 4.92
CA TYR A 380 -21.98 0.06 3.46
C TYR A 380 -20.97 1.09 2.92
N GLN A 381 -20.93 2.29 3.49
CA GLN A 381 -19.96 3.32 3.10
C GLN A 381 -18.52 2.81 3.26
N LEU A 382 -18.21 2.17 4.39
CA LEU A 382 -16.89 1.57 4.62
C LEU A 382 -16.57 0.43 3.66
N ALA A 383 -17.53 -0.44 3.38
CA ALA A 383 -17.34 -1.58 2.47
C ALA A 383 -17.20 -1.16 0.99
N SER A 384 -17.73 0.01 0.63
CA SER A 384 -17.64 0.56 -0.73
C SER A 384 -16.34 1.31 -1.03
N ARG A 385 -15.57 1.66 0.01
CA ARG A 385 -14.22 2.23 -0.15
C ARG A 385 -13.20 1.17 -0.46
#